data_AF-A0A9J7AW60-F1
#
_entry.id   AF-A0A9J7AW60-F1
#
_cell.length_a   1.000
_cell.length_b   1.000
_cell.length_c   1.000
_cell.angle_alpha   90.00
_cell.angle_beta   90.00
_cell.angle_gamma   90.00
#
_symmetry.space_group_name_H-M   'P 1'
#
loop_
_entity.id
_entity.type
_entity.pdbx_description
1 polymer ?
#
loop_
_entity_poly.entity_id
_entity_poly.type
_entity_poly.pdbx_seq_one_letter_code
_entity_poly.pdbx_strand_id
1 'polypeptide(L)'
;MGVWSVAIVDSGVTDETEARFGPNLFEYDYYYRNGNTDGARSTSHGSIVAESVEHTNGALERVDFQVSSNSEYFISSYAIRNALAQIGDMHDSGWHIGSYNLSIASSYSSFTSPFRAQIDALADRGIFGVAASGNGGTSGALEAAAYPARLSNVISVGSHDGAGNPSTFSQNHPSTVHILADGEDFPGAGYSGTSFAAPQVAATVTTVQALVEGVKGDRLSFGQIIDTLQLGGAGPRSAVDPADGATTYFLHTHSGSVDYAIATHIDPSFSGLEYIASFSDLEAAFGRDAGAARTHYLSTGVYEGRTVEFDGLEYVASHPDLIGAFGTDREAAAFHYLEAGRWEGRLTNFDADNYMSANPDLAAAFGGDDDLATQHYITNGFFEGRSTGELTGPSMGPAQFRAGISEGATDLPYATNSPGYVGIGEAVVGTISFFQDADVFRTELTAGETITIAARGSSSGGGTLHDIRLFLFDPDINQVGSDYDSGQGLDALLVYTPTTSGTHYIGIDGKLIYQGTYTIEVSRGASAVLTGLTEETVPVDAVEDAPSPTSDDVQLTTLGPEPLYTDWIV
;
A
#
# COMPACT_ATOMS: atom_id res chain seq x y z
N MET A 1 -1.69 -8.78 -5.74
CA MET A 1 -2.42 -8.70 -4.45
C MET A 1 -2.55 -7.22 -4.19
N GLY A 2 -3.74 -6.64 -4.17
CA GLY A 2 -3.81 -5.17 -4.28
C GLY A 2 -5.22 -4.61 -4.20
N VAL A 3 -5.89 -4.75 -3.05
CA VAL A 3 -7.06 -3.92 -2.76
C VAL A 3 -6.98 -3.46 -1.31
N TRP A 4 -7.20 -2.17 -1.10
CA TRP A 4 -7.13 -1.53 0.22
C TRP A 4 -8.45 -1.67 0.96
N SER A 5 -8.38 -1.88 2.28
CA SER A 5 -9.57 -2.17 3.08
C SER A 5 -9.75 -1.25 4.28
N VAL A 6 -11.02 -1.01 4.61
CA VAL A 6 -11.46 -0.49 5.92
C VAL A 6 -11.89 -1.68 6.78
N ALA A 7 -11.33 -1.79 7.98
CA ALA A 7 -11.82 -2.75 8.97
C ALA A 7 -13.00 -2.16 9.74
N ILE A 8 -14.14 -2.84 9.74
CA ILE A 8 -15.37 -2.45 10.42
C ILE A 8 -15.44 -3.24 11.72
N VAL A 9 -15.26 -2.56 12.86
CA VAL A 9 -15.31 -3.18 14.19
C VAL A 9 -16.60 -2.75 14.87
N ASP A 10 -17.67 -3.50 14.64
CA ASP A 10 -19.03 -3.10 15.01
C ASP A 10 -19.93 -4.32 15.31
N SER A 11 -21.21 -4.26 15.00
CA SER A 11 -22.18 -5.32 15.25
C SER A 11 -22.24 -6.40 14.17
N GLY A 12 -21.27 -6.44 13.24
CA GLY A 12 -21.25 -7.31 12.07
C GLY A 12 -22.04 -6.75 10.88
N VAL A 13 -21.74 -7.20 9.67
CA VAL A 13 -22.34 -6.83 8.39
C VAL A 13 -23.16 -8.00 7.88
N THR A 14 -24.40 -7.76 7.48
CA THR A 14 -25.32 -8.85 7.10
C THR A 14 -25.19 -9.24 5.63
N ASP A 15 -25.60 -10.47 5.31
CA ASP A 15 -25.66 -11.02 3.95
C ASP A 15 -26.47 -10.11 2.99
N GLU A 16 -27.51 -9.43 3.47
CA GLU A 16 -28.27 -8.47 2.64
C GLU A 16 -27.43 -7.26 2.21
N THR A 17 -26.52 -6.80 3.07
CA THR A 17 -25.61 -5.70 2.75
C THR A 17 -24.55 -6.17 1.78
N GLU A 18 -23.98 -7.35 2.01
CA GLU A 18 -23.04 -7.98 1.08
C GLU A 18 -23.66 -8.24 -0.30
N ALA A 19 -24.94 -8.64 -0.34
CA ALA A 19 -25.66 -8.85 -1.60
C ALA A 19 -25.84 -7.54 -2.40
N ARG A 20 -25.86 -6.38 -1.72
CA ARG A 20 -26.00 -5.07 -2.36
C ARG A 20 -24.68 -4.48 -2.81
N PHE A 21 -23.62 -4.67 -2.01
CA PHE A 21 -22.35 -3.95 -2.17
C PHE A 21 -21.14 -4.87 -2.37
N GLY A 22 -21.33 -6.18 -2.52
CA GLY A 22 -20.27 -7.17 -2.63
C GLY A 22 -19.90 -7.81 -1.28
N PRO A 23 -19.32 -9.02 -1.29
CA PRO A 23 -18.93 -9.71 -0.06
C PRO A 23 -17.82 -8.96 0.69
N ASN A 24 -17.74 -9.14 2.00
CA ASN A 24 -16.55 -8.73 2.75
C ASN A 24 -15.34 -9.58 2.33
N LEU A 25 -14.16 -8.96 2.27
CA LEU A 25 -12.92 -9.68 1.95
C LEU A 25 -12.56 -10.69 3.06
N PHE A 26 -12.94 -10.35 4.30
CA PHE A 26 -12.84 -11.22 5.47
C PHE A 26 -13.95 -10.84 6.45
N GLU A 27 -14.50 -11.83 7.15
CA GLU A 27 -15.44 -11.62 8.24
C GLU A 27 -15.15 -12.54 9.43
N TYR A 28 -15.33 -12.05 10.66
CA TYR A 28 -15.29 -12.88 11.87
C TYR A 28 -16.07 -12.27 13.03
N ASP A 29 -16.85 -13.11 13.70
CA ASP A 29 -17.59 -12.75 14.90
C ASP A 29 -16.78 -13.13 16.14
N TYR A 30 -16.14 -12.13 16.74
CA TYR A 30 -15.38 -12.26 17.97
C TYR A 30 -16.26 -12.32 19.24
N TYR A 31 -17.53 -11.93 19.15
CA TYR A 31 -18.46 -12.01 20.27
C TYR A 31 -18.91 -13.45 20.50
N TYR A 32 -19.37 -14.15 19.45
CA TYR A 32 -19.78 -15.56 19.53
C TYR A 32 -18.71 -16.55 19.04
N ARG A 33 -17.55 -16.07 18.58
CA ARG A 33 -16.38 -16.87 18.14
C ARG A 33 -16.69 -17.79 16.97
N ASN A 34 -17.19 -17.22 15.89
CA ASN A 34 -17.49 -17.96 14.67
C ASN A 34 -17.19 -17.09 13.42
N GLY A 35 -17.19 -17.71 12.24
CA GLY A 35 -16.84 -17.03 10.98
C GLY A 35 -18.02 -16.42 10.23
N ASN A 36 -19.13 -16.08 10.90
CA ASN A 36 -20.31 -15.46 10.30
C ASN A 36 -20.70 -14.25 11.15
N THR A 37 -20.80 -13.09 10.52
CA THR A 37 -21.10 -11.80 11.16
C THR A 37 -22.54 -11.31 10.94
N ASP A 38 -23.31 -12.02 10.12
CA ASP A 38 -24.71 -11.72 9.85
C ASP A 38 -25.57 -11.99 11.08
N GLY A 39 -25.49 -13.20 11.64
CA GLY A 39 -26.32 -13.58 12.78
C GLY A 39 -27.82 -13.70 12.47
N ALA A 40 -28.17 -13.97 11.21
CA ALA A 40 -29.53 -14.08 10.65
C ALA A 40 -30.38 -12.81 10.80
N ARG A 41 -29.76 -11.64 10.62
CA ARG A 41 -30.42 -10.33 10.74
C ARG A 41 -30.59 -9.74 9.35
N SER A 42 -31.71 -9.08 9.07
CA SER A 42 -31.90 -8.40 7.78
C SER A 42 -31.08 -7.12 7.63
N THR A 43 -30.57 -6.59 8.75
CA THR A 43 -29.69 -5.43 8.85
C THR A 43 -29.12 -5.39 10.27
N SER A 44 -28.03 -4.66 10.44
CA SER A 44 -27.40 -4.38 11.73
C SER A 44 -26.87 -2.94 11.76
N HIS A 45 -26.49 -2.41 12.92
CA HIS A 45 -25.78 -1.13 13.00
C HIS A 45 -24.50 -1.15 12.15
N GLY A 46 -23.70 -2.22 12.26
CA GLY A 46 -22.50 -2.48 11.46
C GLY A 46 -22.75 -2.50 9.95
N SER A 47 -23.92 -2.97 9.51
CA SER A 47 -24.32 -2.89 8.09
C SER A 47 -24.46 -1.46 7.61
N ILE A 48 -25.12 -0.58 8.38
CA ILE A 48 -25.31 0.83 8.01
C ILE A 48 -23.97 1.60 8.08
N VAL A 49 -23.10 1.21 9.01
CA VAL A 49 -21.71 1.68 9.07
C VAL A 49 -20.93 1.27 7.82
N ALA A 50 -21.08 0.02 7.35
CA ALA A 50 -20.49 -0.45 6.10
C ALA A 50 -21.03 0.33 4.90
N GLU A 51 -22.33 0.56 4.82
CA GLU A 51 -22.94 1.40 3.78
C GLU A 51 -22.33 2.81 3.77
N SER A 52 -22.02 3.38 4.93
CA SER A 52 -21.37 4.69 5.03
C SER A 52 -19.97 4.70 4.40
N VAL A 53 -19.22 3.60 4.53
CA VAL A 53 -17.93 3.41 3.84
C VAL A 53 -18.16 3.36 2.32
N GLU A 54 -19.12 2.57 1.84
CA GLU A 54 -19.45 2.44 0.42
C GLU A 54 -19.85 3.75 -0.24
N HIS A 55 -20.70 4.53 0.44
CA HIS A 55 -21.16 5.82 -0.05
C HIS A 55 -20.06 6.87 -0.07
N THR A 56 -19.01 6.70 0.74
CA THR A 56 -17.83 7.57 0.72
C THR A 56 -16.85 7.15 -0.36
N ASN A 57 -16.53 5.86 -0.39
CA ASN A 57 -15.62 5.27 -1.36
C ASN A 57 -15.84 3.75 -1.51
N GLY A 58 -16.74 3.37 -2.41
CA GLY A 58 -17.03 1.98 -2.75
C GLY A 58 -15.97 1.27 -3.60
N ALA A 59 -14.78 1.87 -3.79
CA ALA A 59 -13.62 1.17 -4.34
C ALA A 59 -12.80 0.46 -3.24
N LEU A 60 -13.06 0.76 -1.96
CA LEU A 60 -12.42 0.11 -0.83
C LEU A 60 -13.10 -1.20 -0.51
N GLU A 61 -12.31 -2.21 -0.17
CA GLU A 61 -12.83 -3.47 0.37
C GLU A 61 -13.16 -3.32 1.85
N ARG A 62 -13.98 -4.26 2.35
CA ARG A 62 -14.36 -4.31 3.76
C ARG A 62 -13.80 -5.55 4.42
N VAL A 63 -13.31 -5.36 5.64
CA VAL A 63 -13.02 -6.44 6.57
C VAL A 63 -13.97 -6.28 7.75
N ASP A 64 -14.80 -7.28 8.02
CA ASP A 64 -15.82 -7.17 9.07
C ASP A 64 -15.45 -7.94 10.34
N PHE A 65 -15.59 -7.27 11.47
CA PHE A 65 -15.35 -7.82 12.79
C PHE A 65 -16.53 -7.52 13.71
N GLN A 66 -17.38 -8.53 13.90
CA GLN A 66 -18.46 -8.42 14.87
C GLN A 66 -17.91 -8.53 16.30
N VAL A 67 -18.18 -7.50 17.11
CA VAL A 67 -17.74 -7.39 18.51
C VAL A 67 -18.89 -7.21 19.50
N SER A 68 -20.12 -7.19 19.00
CA SER A 68 -21.34 -7.08 19.81
C SER A 68 -22.21 -8.33 19.76
N SER A 69 -23.16 -8.43 20.68
CA SER A 69 -24.28 -9.36 20.55
C SER A 69 -25.13 -9.03 19.33
N ASN A 70 -25.88 -10.01 18.78
CA ASN A 70 -26.81 -9.78 17.65
C ASN A 70 -27.95 -8.81 18.00
N SER A 71 -28.21 -8.62 19.30
CA SER A 71 -29.16 -7.62 19.80
C SER A 71 -28.58 -6.22 19.95
N GLU A 72 -27.27 -6.04 19.70
CA GLU A 72 -26.53 -4.76 19.72
C GLU A 72 -26.46 -4.05 21.08
N TYR A 73 -27.16 -4.56 22.09
CA TYR A 73 -27.14 -4.03 23.46
C TYR A 73 -25.79 -4.17 24.17
N PHE A 74 -25.00 -5.18 23.81
CA PHE A 74 -23.74 -5.51 24.49
C PHE A 74 -22.59 -5.54 23.50
N ILE A 75 -21.54 -4.80 23.82
CA ILE A 75 -20.27 -4.80 23.10
C ILE A 75 -19.21 -5.38 24.02
N SER A 76 -18.38 -6.27 23.50
CA SER A 76 -17.29 -6.88 24.24
C SER A 76 -15.97 -6.16 23.99
N SER A 77 -15.40 -5.55 25.04
CA SER A 77 -14.05 -4.97 24.99
C SER A 77 -12.98 -6.03 24.66
N TYR A 78 -13.21 -7.29 25.06
CA TYR A 78 -12.34 -8.41 24.70
C TYR A 78 -12.43 -8.74 23.21
N ALA A 79 -13.63 -8.74 22.63
CA ALA A 79 -13.83 -8.95 21.20
C ALA A 79 -13.16 -7.85 20.38
N ILE A 80 -13.31 -6.57 20.77
CA ILE A 80 -12.61 -5.44 20.14
C ILE A 80 -11.10 -5.67 20.18
N ARG A 81 -10.55 -6.02 21.34
CA ARG A 81 -9.11 -6.27 21.51
C ARG A 81 -8.57 -7.36 20.56
N ASN A 82 -9.36 -8.41 20.33
CA ASN A 82 -8.98 -9.49 19.43
C ASN A 82 -9.12 -9.07 17.95
N ALA A 83 -10.14 -8.31 17.60
CA ALA A 83 -10.28 -7.71 16.27
C ALA A 83 -9.08 -6.79 15.95
N LEU A 84 -8.66 -5.94 16.89
CA LEU A 84 -7.47 -5.09 16.71
C LEU A 84 -6.18 -5.91 16.54
N ALA A 85 -6.03 -7.02 17.26
CA ALA A 85 -4.90 -7.93 17.05
C ALA A 85 -4.92 -8.53 15.65
N GLN A 86 -6.08 -9.01 15.20
CA GLN A 86 -6.27 -9.57 13.87
C GLN A 86 -5.95 -8.59 12.76
N ILE A 87 -6.31 -7.31 12.91
CA ILE A 87 -5.93 -6.25 11.96
C ILE A 87 -4.41 -6.17 11.82
N GLY A 88 -3.68 -6.23 12.94
CA GLY A 88 -2.21 -6.24 12.94
C GLY A 88 -1.65 -7.47 12.24
N ASP A 89 -2.15 -8.65 12.57
CA ASP A 89 -1.71 -9.91 11.97
C ASP A 89 -1.99 -9.97 10.45
N MET A 90 -3.13 -9.43 10.01
CA MET A 90 -3.48 -9.30 8.60
C MET A 90 -2.50 -8.37 7.87
N HIS A 91 -2.21 -7.20 8.46
CA HIS A 91 -1.25 -6.27 7.88
C HIS A 91 0.15 -6.88 7.77
N ASP A 92 0.62 -7.52 8.84
CA ASP A 92 1.94 -8.18 8.87
C ASP A 92 2.00 -9.36 7.87
N SER A 93 0.84 -9.90 7.46
CA SER A 93 0.70 -10.92 6.42
C SER A 93 0.53 -10.36 5.00
N GLY A 94 0.70 -9.04 4.81
CA GLY A 94 0.64 -8.38 3.50
C GLY A 94 -0.73 -7.84 3.10
N TRP A 95 -1.70 -7.76 4.01
CA TRP A 95 -2.98 -7.12 3.72
C TRP A 95 -2.88 -5.60 3.80
N HIS A 96 -3.52 -4.90 2.87
CA HIS A 96 -3.55 -3.44 2.82
C HIS A 96 -4.71 -2.87 3.65
N ILE A 97 -4.61 -2.95 4.99
CA ILE A 97 -5.58 -2.29 5.89
C ILE A 97 -5.15 -0.84 6.10
N GLY A 98 -5.98 0.14 5.75
CA GLY A 98 -5.62 1.56 5.89
C GLY A 98 -6.11 2.20 7.19
N SER A 99 -7.24 1.73 7.72
CA SER A 99 -7.82 2.21 8.97
C SER A 99 -8.83 1.19 9.53
N TYR A 100 -9.25 1.39 10.77
CA TYR A 100 -10.38 0.66 11.35
C TYR A 100 -11.41 1.62 11.94
N ASN A 101 -12.68 1.37 11.63
CA ASN A 101 -13.79 2.16 12.12
C ASN A 101 -14.35 1.57 13.43
N LEU A 102 -14.58 2.44 14.40
CA LEU A 102 -15.19 2.17 15.70
C LEU A 102 -16.39 3.11 15.88
N SER A 103 -17.54 2.72 15.32
CA SER A 103 -18.79 3.46 15.50
C SER A 103 -19.48 3.12 16.83
N ILE A 104 -18.66 3.14 17.88
CA ILE A 104 -18.97 2.76 19.24
C ILE A 104 -18.57 3.91 20.15
N ALA A 105 -19.43 4.28 21.10
CA ALA A 105 -19.16 5.34 22.06
C ALA A 105 -19.53 4.92 23.48
N SER A 106 -18.73 5.36 24.45
CA SER A 106 -18.92 5.03 25.86
C SER A 106 -18.39 6.12 26.77
N SER A 107 -19.11 6.38 27.86
CA SER A 107 -18.64 7.24 28.95
C SER A 107 -17.58 6.57 29.83
N TYR A 108 -17.35 5.25 29.69
CA TYR A 108 -16.32 4.54 30.43
C TYR A 108 -14.93 4.92 29.92
N SER A 109 -14.13 5.54 30.80
CA SER A 109 -12.77 6.01 30.48
C SER A 109 -11.66 4.99 30.75
N SER A 110 -12.01 3.86 31.36
CA SER A 110 -11.06 2.87 31.86
C SER A 110 -10.75 1.81 30.79
N PHE A 111 -9.71 2.08 29.99
CA PHE A 111 -9.12 1.09 29.07
C PHE A 111 -7.82 0.57 29.67
N THR A 112 -7.59 -0.73 29.53
CA THR A 112 -6.39 -1.38 30.07
C THR A 112 -5.14 -0.92 29.30
N SER A 113 -3.97 -0.91 29.94
CA SER A 113 -2.71 -0.58 29.26
C SER A 113 -2.45 -1.45 28.02
N PRO A 114 -2.74 -2.77 28.02
CA PRO A 114 -2.65 -3.60 26.82
C PRO A 114 -3.53 -3.15 25.65
N PHE A 115 -4.76 -2.68 25.93
CA PHE A 115 -5.65 -2.18 24.87
C PHE A 115 -5.08 -0.92 24.20
N ARG A 116 -4.55 0.01 25.01
CA ARG A 116 -3.92 1.24 24.48
C ARG A 116 -2.64 0.92 23.70
N ALA A 117 -1.83 0.00 24.20
CA ALA A 117 -0.61 -0.44 23.51
C ALA A 117 -0.90 -1.08 22.14
N GLN A 118 -2.04 -1.77 21.97
CA GLN A 118 -2.44 -2.28 20.66
C GLN A 118 -2.83 -1.17 19.69
N ILE A 119 -3.55 -0.14 20.15
CA ILE A 119 -3.85 1.04 19.34
C ILE A 119 -2.55 1.71 18.89
N ASP A 120 -1.60 1.90 19.82
CA ASP A 120 -0.30 2.49 19.52
C ASP A 120 0.48 1.62 18.51
N ALA A 121 0.47 0.30 18.66
CA ALA A 121 1.15 -0.61 17.73
C ALA A 121 0.54 -0.61 16.31
N LEU A 122 -0.77 -0.40 16.18
CA LEU A 122 -1.41 -0.21 14.87
C LEU A 122 -1.06 1.17 14.28
N ALA A 123 -1.04 2.21 15.13
CA ALA A 123 -0.67 3.56 14.73
C ALA A 123 0.79 3.66 14.25
N ASP A 124 1.72 2.89 14.85
CA ASP A 124 3.10 2.78 14.40
C ASP A 124 3.22 2.16 12.98
N ARG A 125 2.20 1.42 12.53
CA ARG A 125 2.06 0.89 11.16
C ARG A 125 1.24 1.82 10.24
N GLY A 126 0.93 3.03 10.69
CA GLY A 126 0.05 3.97 9.96
C GLY A 126 -1.41 3.51 9.86
N ILE A 127 -1.84 2.56 10.70
CA ILE A 127 -3.23 2.05 10.75
C ILE A 127 -3.94 2.73 11.92
N PHE A 128 -4.76 3.74 11.61
CA PHE A 128 -5.40 4.54 12.65
C PHE A 128 -6.84 4.10 12.93
N GLY A 129 -7.20 4.13 14.20
CA GLY A 129 -8.59 3.96 14.63
C GLY A 129 -9.37 5.24 14.38
N VAL A 130 -10.55 5.12 13.79
CA VAL A 130 -11.46 6.24 13.55
C VAL A 130 -12.74 5.98 14.31
N ALA A 131 -13.08 6.85 15.24
CA ALA A 131 -14.13 6.58 16.21
C ALA A 131 -15.15 7.71 16.31
N ALA A 132 -16.41 7.31 16.45
CA ALA A 132 -17.54 8.20 16.70
C ALA A 132 -17.32 8.99 18.00
N SER A 133 -17.45 10.32 17.96
CA SER A 133 -17.24 11.16 19.13
C SER A 133 -18.32 10.96 20.18
N GLY A 134 -19.51 10.48 19.81
CA GLY A 134 -20.64 10.17 20.69
C GLY A 134 -21.82 11.13 20.54
N ASN A 135 -23.01 10.63 20.89
CA ASN A 135 -24.30 11.32 20.68
C ASN A 135 -24.85 12.02 21.94
N GLY A 136 -23.98 12.31 22.92
CA GLY A 136 -24.35 12.95 24.19
C GLY A 136 -24.31 14.49 24.18
N GLY A 137 -24.15 15.10 23.01
CA GLY A 137 -24.00 16.54 22.84
C GLY A 137 -25.29 17.34 23.07
N THR A 138 -25.14 18.64 23.25
CA THR A 138 -26.27 19.56 23.40
C THR A 138 -26.02 20.89 22.68
N SER A 139 -27.10 21.56 22.25
CA SER A 139 -27.00 22.88 21.59
C SER A 139 -26.43 24.02 22.44
N GLY A 140 -26.22 23.80 23.75
CA GLY A 140 -25.84 24.84 24.71
C GLY A 140 -24.46 24.66 25.34
N ALA A 141 -23.73 23.60 25.00
CA ALA A 141 -22.42 23.31 25.55
C ALA A 141 -21.54 22.58 24.53
N LEU A 142 -20.23 22.56 24.81
CA LEU A 142 -19.25 21.79 24.05
C LEU A 142 -18.85 20.56 24.89
N GLU A 143 -19.24 19.37 24.45
CA GLU A 143 -18.97 18.13 25.16
C GLU A 143 -17.72 17.41 24.62
N ALA A 144 -16.89 16.92 25.54
CA ALA A 144 -15.73 16.13 25.16
C ALA A 144 -16.14 14.82 24.48
N ALA A 145 -15.31 14.34 23.55
CA ALA A 145 -15.51 13.04 22.91
C ALA A 145 -15.61 11.91 23.95
N ALA A 146 -16.49 10.96 23.67
CA ALA A 146 -16.60 9.69 24.36
C ALA A 146 -15.39 8.80 24.05
N TYR A 147 -15.28 7.68 24.75
CA TYR A 147 -14.30 6.67 24.43
C TYR A 147 -14.89 5.61 23.48
N PRO A 148 -14.07 5.00 22.60
CA PRO A 148 -12.61 5.13 22.49
C PRO A 148 -12.10 6.36 21.73
N ALA A 149 -12.98 7.22 21.20
CA ALA A 149 -12.57 8.38 20.40
C ALA A 149 -11.62 9.36 21.11
N ARG A 150 -11.65 9.42 22.44
CA ARG A 150 -10.74 10.25 23.25
C ARG A 150 -9.35 9.64 23.50
N LEU A 151 -9.08 8.41 23.05
CA LEU A 151 -7.76 7.79 23.19
C LEU A 151 -6.74 8.47 22.26
N SER A 152 -5.47 8.49 22.68
CA SER A 152 -4.38 8.87 21.79
C SER A 152 -4.34 7.95 20.57
N ASN A 153 -3.90 8.48 19.44
CA ASN A 153 -3.82 7.75 18.17
C ASN A 153 -5.18 7.21 17.65
N VAL A 154 -6.29 7.75 18.17
CA VAL A 154 -7.64 7.53 17.64
C VAL A 154 -8.18 8.85 17.10
N ILE A 155 -8.65 8.84 15.85
CA ILE A 155 -9.24 9.98 15.17
C ILE A 155 -10.69 10.09 15.64
N SER A 156 -10.95 11.01 16.57
CA SER A 156 -12.32 11.38 16.99
C SER A 156 -13.10 12.17 15.94
N VAL A 157 -14.29 11.67 15.60
CA VAL A 157 -15.16 12.22 14.55
C VAL A 157 -16.54 12.61 15.11
N GLY A 158 -16.85 13.90 15.06
CA GLY A 158 -18.19 14.44 15.33
C GLY A 158 -19.10 14.41 14.10
N SER A 159 -20.33 14.85 14.27
CA SER A 159 -21.35 14.88 13.22
C SER A 159 -21.81 16.31 12.90
N HIS A 160 -22.11 16.56 11.63
CA HIS A 160 -22.85 17.72 11.13
C HIS A 160 -24.03 17.29 10.24
N ASP A 161 -24.90 18.24 9.91
CA ASP A 161 -26.18 18.08 9.18
C ASP A 161 -26.07 18.06 7.64
N GLY A 162 -24.92 17.68 7.08
CA GLY A 162 -24.62 17.87 5.65
C GLY A 162 -24.47 19.33 5.16
N ALA A 163 -24.96 20.33 5.91
CA ALA A 163 -24.86 21.77 5.59
C ALA A 163 -23.75 22.49 6.36
N GLY A 164 -23.02 21.76 7.21
CA GLY A 164 -21.90 22.27 7.99
C GLY A 164 -22.30 22.89 9.33
N ASN A 165 -23.51 22.59 9.83
CA ASN A 165 -23.89 22.88 11.21
C ASN A 165 -23.65 21.63 12.07
N PRO A 166 -22.96 21.74 13.21
CA PRO A 166 -22.82 20.62 14.14
C PRO A 166 -24.19 20.05 14.52
N SER A 167 -24.32 18.72 14.43
CA SER A 167 -25.56 18.03 14.79
C SER A 167 -25.80 18.21 16.28
N THR A 168 -27.06 18.45 16.67
CA THR A 168 -27.38 18.81 18.08
C THR A 168 -26.99 17.75 19.11
N PHE A 169 -26.87 16.49 18.70
CA PHE A 169 -26.44 15.36 19.51
C PHE A 169 -24.93 15.15 19.50
N SER A 170 -24.18 15.78 18.59
CA SER A 170 -22.76 15.50 18.42
C SER A 170 -21.96 16.07 19.57
N GLN A 171 -21.22 15.21 20.29
CA GLN A 171 -20.14 15.70 21.13
C GLN A 171 -19.07 16.29 20.21
N ASN A 172 -18.66 17.54 20.46
CA ASN A 172 -17.90 18.34 19.51
C ASN A 172 -16.90 19.27 20.19
N HIS A 173 -16.40 18.98 21.39
CA HIS A 173 -15.41 19.86 22.00
C HIS A 173 -14.07 19.82 21.21
N PRO A 174 -13.54 20.96 20.74
CA PRO A 174 -12.41 21.02 19.79
C PRO A 174 -11.09 20.50 20.37
N SER A 175 -10.97 20.37 21.71
CA SER A 175 -9.79 19.76 22.33
C SER A 175 -9.77 18.23 22.29
N THR A 176 -10.85 17.59 21.87
CA THR A 176 -11.00 16.12 21.87
C THR A 176 -11.63 15.56 20.60
N VAL A 177 -12.27 16.41 19.78
CA VAL A 177 -12.85 16.05 18.48
C VAL A 177 -12.00 16.68 17.40
N HIS A 178 -11.51 15.88 16.46
CA HIS A 178 -10.58 16.35 15.44
C HIS A 178 -11.29 16.94 14.23
N ILE A 179 -12.44 16.37 13.85
CA ILE A 179 -13.16 16.71 12.63
C ILE A 179 -14.64 16.35 12.78
N LEU A 180 -15.52 17.04 12.06
CA LEU A 180 -16.94 16.68 11.92
C LEU A 180 -17.19 16.16 10.50
N ALA A 181 -17.95 15.08 10.35
CA ALA A 181 -18.43 14.58 9.06
C ALA A 181 -19.96 14.50 9.04
N ASP A 182 -20.54 14.23 7.87
CA ASP A 182 -22.00 14.17 7.76
C ASP A 182 -22.54 13.04 8.63
N GLY A 183 -23.56 13.29 9.44
CA GLY A 183 -24.17 12.22 10.22
C GLY A 183 -25.64 12.44 10.49
N GLU A 184 -26.31 13.30 9.71
CA GLU A 184 -27.76 13.37 9.67
C GLU A 184 -28.23 12.91 8.27
N ASP A 185 -29.19 11.99 8.23
CA ASP A 185 -29.68 11.35 7.00
C ASP A 185 -28.58 10.72 6.11
N PHE A 186 -27.50 10.22 6.73
CA PHE A 186 -26.40 9.50 6.08
C PHE A 186 -26.24 8.09 6.69
N PRO A 187 -26.03 7.02 5.88
CA PRO A 187 -25.87 6.99 4.43
C PRO A 187 -27.18 7.14 3.65
N GLY A 188 -28.31 7.23 4.36
CA GLY A 188 -29.60 7.52 3.77
C GLY A 188 -30.57 8.08 4.80
N ALA A 189 -31.72 8.55 4.32
CA ALA A 189 -32.73 9.19 5.14
C ALA A 189 -33.17 8.29 6.33
N GLY A 190 -33.21 8.88 7.52
CA GLY A 190 -33.60 8.21 8.76
C GLY A 190 -32.44 7.65 9.59
N TYR A 191 -31.20 7.71 9.09
CA TYR A 191 -30.01 7.35 9.86
C TYR A 191 -29.32 8.61 10.36
N SER A 192 -29.16 8.76 11.68
CA SER A 192 -28.48 9.92 12.26
C SER A 192 -27.66 9.54 13.49
N GLY A 193 -26.43 10.04 13.56
CA GLY A 193 -25.49 9.77 14.64
C GLY A 193 -24.03 9.96 14.21
N THR A 194 -23.15 10.19 15.20
CA THR A 194 -21.69 10.20 14.95
C THR A 194 -21.17 8.85 14.44
N SER A 195 -21.95 7.77 14.62
CA SER A 195 -21.73 6.44 14.05
C SER A 195 -21.75 6.39 12.53
N PHE A 196 -22.38 7.36 11.86
CA PHE A 196 -22.41 7.43 10.38
C PHE A 196 -21.42 8.47 9.84
N ALA A 197 -20.93 9.36 10.71
CA ALA A 197 -19.87 10.32 10.41
C ALA A 197 -18.47 9.66 10.44
N ALA A 198 -18.17 8.87 11.47
CA ALA A 198 -16.89 8.17 11.64
C ALA A 198 -16.46 7.31 10.43
N PRO A 199 -17.33 6.46 9.84
CA PRO A 199 -16.93 5.61 8.71
C PRO A 199 -16.52 6.38 7.45
N GLN A 200 -17.04 7.59 7.22
CA GLN A 200 -16.60 8.43 6.09
C GLN A 200 -15.14 8.86 6.24
N VAL A 201 -14.78 9.24 7.47
CA VAL A 201 -13.39 9.60 7.80
C VAL A 201 -12.49 8.36 7.72
N ALA A 202 -12.97 7.19 8.15
CA ALA A 202 -12.21 5.93 8.01
C ALA A 202 -11.91 5.61 6.54
N ALA A 203 -12.92 5.66 5.66
CA ALA A 203 -12.74 5.46 4.23
C ALA A 203 -11.73 6.46 3.64
N THR A 204 -11.78 7.71 4.09
CA THR A 204 -10.83 8.75 3.64
C THR A 204 -9.41 8.51 4.14
N VAL A 205 -9.22 8.12 5.40
CA VAL A 205 -7.91 7.78 5.94
C VAL A 205 -7.31 6.61 5.18
N THR A 206 -8.09 5.55 4.93
CA THR A 206 -7.66 4.41 4.12
C THR A 206 -7.27 4.84 2.72
N THR A 207 -8.04 5.72 2.09
CA THR A 207 -7.73 6.27 0.77
C THR A 207 -6.41 7.03 0.77
N VAL A 208 -6.20 7.92 1.74
CA VAL A 208 -4.98 8.72 1.82
C VAL A 208 -3.76 7.83 2.06
N GLN A 209 -3.86 6.85 2.96
CA GLN A 209 -2.75 5.90 3.18
C GLN A 209 -2.47 5.06 1.92
N ALA A 210 -3.51 4.65 1.20
CA ALA A 210 -3.36 3.93 -0.07
C ALA A 210 -2.58 4.73 -1.11
N LEU A 211 -2.96 5.99 -1.26
CA LEU A 211 -2.34 6.92 -2.19
C LEU A 211 -0.87 7.19 -1.84
N VAL A 212 -0.57 7.45 -0.56
CA VAL A 212 0.79 7.79 -0.13
C VAL A 212 1.69 6.57 -0.16
N GLU A 213 1.24 5.42 0.36
CA GLU A 213 2.04 4.18 0.34
C GLU A 213 2.28 3.70 -1.09
N GLY A 214 1.27 3.76 -1.95
CA GLY A 214 1.40 3.34 -3.35
C GLY A 214 2.42 4.15 -4.15
N VAL A 215 2.74 5.38 -3.74
CA VAL A 215 3.69 6.26 -4.45
C VAL A 215 5.03 6.39 -3.72
N LYS A 216 5.03 6.49 -2.39
CA LYS A 216 6.24 6.72 -1.59
C LYS A 216 6.78 5.46 -0.93
N GLY A 217 6.03 4.36 -0.94
CA GLY A 217 6.37 3.15 -0.19
C GLY A 217 6.29 3.32 1.33
N ASP A 218 5.70 4.41 1.82
CA ASP A 218 5.55 4.71 3.25
C ASP A 218 4.18 5.32 3.55
N ARG A 219 3.76 5.30 4.82
CA ARG A 219 2.48 5.81 5.31
C ARG A 219 2.64 7.13 6.05
N LEU A 220 1.60 7.94 6.01
CA LEU A 220 1.55 9.16 6.81
C LEU A 220 1.46 8.85 8.31
N SER A 221 2.20 9.62 9.10
CA SER A 221 2.07 9.63 10.56
C SER A 221 0.70 10.15 11.01
N PHE A 222 0.32 9.88 12.27
CA PHE A 222 -0.95 10.33 12.83
C PHE A 222 -1.15 11.85 12.67
N GLY A 223 -0.11 12.63 12.97
CA GLY A 223 -0.14 14.09 12.82
C GLY A 223 -0.40 14.54 11.38
N GLN A 224 0.28 13.92 10.40
CA GLN A 224 0.09 14.23 8.98
C GLN A 224 -1.31 13.85 8.48
N ILE A 225 -1.89 12.74 8.97
CA ILE A 225 -3.28 12.38 8.68
C ILE A 225 -4.25 13.40 9.28
N ILE A 226 -4.05 13.83 10.53
CA ILE A 226 -4.87 14.87 11.13
C ILE A 226 -4.78 16.17 10.33
N ASP A 227 -3.58 16.62 9.98
CA ASP A 227 -3.37 17.81 9.15
C ASP A 227 -4.06 17.67 7.78
N THR A 228 -3.94 16.51 7.14
CA THR A 228 -4.60 16.21 5.85
C THR A 228 -6.12 16.31 5.97
N LEU A 229 -6.71 15.70 6.99
CA LEU A 229 -8.14 15.72 7.22
C LEU A 229 -8.64 17.13 7.54
N GLN A 230 -7.91 17.88 8.37
CA GLN A 230 -8.31 19.21 8.82
C GLN A 230 -8.13 20.27 7.72
N LEU A 231 -6.97 20.27 7.05
CA LEU A 231 -6.64 21.26 6.03
C LEU A 231 -7.31 20.94 4.68
N GLY A 232 -7.45 19.67 4.33
CA GLY A 232 -8.23 19.25 3.18
C GLY A 232 -9.75 19.32 3.40
N GLY A 233 -10.20 19.19 4.65
CA GLY A 233 -11.57 19.50 5.07
C GLY A 233 -11.85 20.99 5.26
N ALA A 234 -10.86 21.87 5.10
CA ALA A 234 -11.04 23.31 5.27
C ALA A 234 -11.77 23.95 4.06
N GLY A 235 -13.07 23.68 3.92
CA GLY A 235 -13.95 24.44 3.05
C GLY A 235 -14.32 25.81 3.65
N PRO A 236 -14.64 26.85 2.85
CA PRO A 236 -14.87 28.24 3.30
C PRO A 236 -16.17 28.48 4.10
N ARG A 237 -16.77 27.48 4.75
CA ARG A 237 -18.00 27.60 5.52
C ARG A 237 -18.09 26.55 6.62
N SER A 238 -17.76 26.91 7.85
CA SER A 238 -18.43 26.30 9.01
C SER A 238 -19.34 27.35 9.63
N ALA A 239 -20.56 26.94 9.98
CA ALA A 239 -21.40 27.76 10.83
C ALA A 239 -20.72 27.94 12.20
N VAL A 240 -21.04 29.01 12.89
CA VAL A 240 -20.64 29.14 14.29
C VAL A 240 -21.35 28.06 15.10
N ASP A 241 -20.65 27.43 16.04
CA ASP A 241 -21.33 26.57 16.99
C ASP A 241 -22.33 27.42 17.80
N PRO A 242 -23.60 27.01 17.92
CA PRO A 242 -24.57 27.73 18.74
C PRO A 242 -24.17 27.87 20.23
N ALA A 243 -23.33 26.96 20.75
CA ALA A 243 -22.90 26.94 22.13
C ALA A 243 -21.86 28.03 22.47
N ASP A 244 -20.92 28.32 21.57
CA ASP A 244 -19.83 29.28 21.82
C ASP A 244 -19.80 30.49 20.87
N GLY A 245 -20.59 30.45 19.79
CA GLY A 245 -20.68 31.51 18.79
C GLY A 245 -19.42 31.65 17.93
N ALA A 246 -18.55 30.64 17.89
CA ALA A 246 -17.32 30.61 17.10
C ALA A 246 -17.29 29.43 16.12
N THR A 247 -16.53 29.59 15.04
CA THR A 247 -16.24 28.51 14.10
C THR A 247 -14.97 27.80 14.55
N THR A 248 -15.12 26.62 15.14
CA THR A 248 -14.00 25.89 15.79
C THR A 248 -13.76 24.51 15.18
N TYR A 249 -14.49 24.16 14.11
CA TYR A 249 -14.48 22.82 13.51
C TYR A 249 -13.94 22.79 12.08
N PHE A 250 -13.23 21.70 11.79
CA PHE A 250 -12.92 21.26 10.46
C PHE A 250 -14.06 20.36 9.97
N LEU A 251 -14.59 20.64 8.78
CA LEU A 251 -15.67 19.87 8.18
C LEU A 251 -15.09 18.86 7.19
N HIS A 252 -15.53 17.63 7.27
CA HIS A 252 -15.02 16.59 6.42
C HIS A 252 -15.48 16.77 4.97
N THR A 253 -14.53 16.74 4.04
CA THR A 253 -14.81 16.50 2.63
C THR A 253 -13.85 15.44 2.13
N HIS A 254 -14.36 14.26 1.76
CA HIS A 254 -13.54 13.16 1.24
C HIS A 254 -12.59 13.64 0.13
N SER A 255 -13.13 14.29 -0.91
CA SER A 255 -12.36 14.80 -2.03
C SER A 255 -11.34 15.87 -1.62
N GLY A 256 -11.70 16.81 -0.74
CA GLY A 256 -10.79 17.85 -0.28
C GLY A 256 -9.59 17.31 0.50
N SER A 257 -9.80 16.33 1.39
CA SER A 257 -8.72 15.62 2.08
C SER A 257 -7.81 14.87 1.12
N VAL A 258 -8.39 14.21 0.12
CA VAL A 258 -7.63 13.50 -0.92
C VAL A 258 -6.81 14.47 -1.76
N ASP A 259 -7.42 15.56 -2.24
CA ASP A 259 -6.73 16.61 -3.01
C ASP A 259 -5.58 17.25 -2.22
N TYR A 260 -5.79 17.50 -0.92
CA TYR A 260 -4.74 18.02 -0.05
C TYR A 260 -3.58 17.02 0.12
N ALA A 261 -3.89 15.74 0.34
CA ALA A 261 -2.89 14.70 0.47
C ALA A 261 -2.01 14.59 -0.78
N ILE A 262 -2.63 14.62 -1.96
CA ILE A 262 -1.90 14.57 -3.23
C ILE A 262 -0.96 15.75 -3.37
N ALA A 263 -1.48 16.96 -3.14
CA ALA A 263 -0.71 18.19 -3.29
C ALA A 263 0.46 18.29 -2.30
N THR A 264 0.33 17.69 -1.11
CA THR A 264 1.26 17.91 0.00
C THR A 264 2.21 16.75 0.24
N HIS A 265 1.79 15.51 -0.04
CA HIS A 265 2.49 14.30 0.41
C HIS A 265 2.90 13.34 -0.71
N ILE A 266 2.29 13.47 -1.90
CA ILE A 266 2.52 12.52 -2.99
C ILE A 266 3.42 13.18 -4.02
N ASP A 267 2.82 14.00 -4.88
CA ASP A 267 3.52 14.74 -5.89
C ASP A 267 2.61 15.88 -6.37
N PRO A 268 2.95 17.16 -6.08
CA PRO A 268 2.22 18.28 -6.64
C PRO A 268 2.31 18.35 -8.18
N SER A 269 3.23 17.60 -8.79
CA SER A 269 3.46 17.51 -10.22
C SER A 269 2.95 16.23 -10.89
N PHE A 270 2.16 15.40 -10.18
CA PHE A 270 1.56 14.18 -10.76
C PHE A 270 0.95 14.47 -12.14
N SER A 271 1.48 13.80 -13.15
CA SER A 271 1.06 13.99 -14.54
C SER A 271 0.07 12.91 -14.96
N GLY A 272 -1.18 13.32 -15.20
CA GLY A 272 -2.18 12.44 -15.78
C GLY A 272 -1.76 11.87 -17.14
N LEU A 273 -0.91 12.58 -17.90
CA LEU A 273 -0.38 12.08 -19.17
C LEU A 273 0.70 11.02 -18.99
N GLU A 274 1.57 11.14 -17.99
CA GLU A 274 2.55 10.08 -17.65
C GLU A 274 1.82 8.81 -17.18
N TYR A 275 0.75 8.98 -16.42
CA TYR A 275 -0.13 7.88 -16.04
C TYR A 275 -0.77 7.20 -17.27
N ILE A 276 -1.32 7.98 -18.22
CA ILE A 276 -1.81 7.41 -19.49
C ILE A 276 -0.68 6.72 -20.27
N ALA A 277 0.50 7.34 -20.33
CA ALA A 277 1.66 6.80 -21.05
C ALA A 277 2.13 5.47 -20.49
N SER A 278 1.86 5.18 -19.21
CA SER A 278 2.19 3.90 -18.57
C SER A 278 1.20 2.79 -18.92
N PHE A 279 -0.04 3.11 -19.32
CA PHE A 279 -1.14 2.14 -19.41
C PHE A 279 -1.95 2.24 -20.71
N SER A 280 -1.81 1.23 -21.57
CA SER A 280 -2.49 1.21 -22.89
C SER A 280 -4.02 1.20 -22.83
N ASP A 281 -4.61 0.65 -21.77
CA ASP A 281 -6.06 0.68 -21.53
C ASP A 281 -6.55 2.08 -21.18
N LEU A 282 -5.77 2.85 -20.42
CA LEU A 282 -6.08 4.24 -20.10
C LEU A 282 -5.92 5.15 -21.31
N GLU A 283 -4.92 4.89 -22.16
CA GLU A 283 -4.80 5.57 -23.44
C GLU A 283 -6.04 5.34 -24.31
N ALA A 284 -6.53 4.10 -24.38
CA ALA A 284 -7.75 3.77 -25.11
C ALA A 284 -9.00 4.41 -24.49
N ALA A 285 -9.07 4.52 -23.16
CA ALA A 285 -10.23 5.07 -22.44
C ALA A 285 -10.28 6.60 -22.44
N PHE A 286 -9.13 7.27 -22.23
CA PHE A 286 -9.05 8.70 -21.94
C PHE A 286 -8.28 9.50 -23.00
N GLY A 287 -7.59 8.83 -23.93
CA GLY A 287 -6.82 9.50 -24.97
C GLY A 287 -5.64 10.28 -24.41
N ARG A 288 -5.73 11.61 -24.37
CA ARG A 288 -4.72 12.51 -23.76
C ARG A 288 -5.39 13.46 -22.76
N ASP A 289 -6.50 13.03 -22.17
CA ASP A 289 -7.19 13.78 -21.14
C ASP A 289 -6.52 13.54 -19.79
N ALA A 290 -5.55 14.40 -19.45
CA ALA A 290 -4.83 14.35 -18.18
C ALA A 290 -5.76 14.48 -16.97
N GLY A 291 -6.84 15.25 -17.09
CA GLY A 291 -7.81 15.46 -16.01
C GLY A 291 -8.64 14.21 -15.73
N ALA A 292 -9.10 13.53 -16.79
CA ALA A 292 -9.78 12.24 -16.67
C ALA A 292 -8.87 11.17 -16.08
N ALA A 293 -7.61 11.11 -16.52
CA ALA A 293 -6.63 10.16 -15.99
C ALA A 293 -6.29 10.43 -14.52
N ARG A 294 -6.12 11.68 -14.11
CA ARG A 294 -5.97 12.03 -12.68
C ARG A 294 -7.19 11.57 -11.90
N THR A 295 -8.40 11.87 -12.38
CA THR A 295 -9.63 11.44 -11.69
C THR A 295 -9.67 9.92 -11.52
N HIS A 296 -9.34 9.17 -12.59
CA HIS A 296 -9.26 7.71 -12.54
C HIS A 296 -8.19 7.20 -11.58
N TYR A 297 -7.00 7.79 -11.58
CA TYR A 297 -5.93 7.37 -10.67
C TYR A 297 -6.39 7.44 -9.22
N LEU A 298 -7.05 8.53 -8.85
CA LEU A 298 -7.51 8.79 -7.49
C LEU A 298 -8.73 7.96 -7.08
N SER A 299 -9.63 7.66 -8.02
CA SER A 299 -10.84 6.89 -7.72
C SER A 299 -10.66 5.39 -7.90
N THR A 300 -9.63 4.95 -8.62
CA THR A 300 -9.54 3.57 -9.12
C THR A 300 -8.10 3.10 -9.24
N GLY A 301 -7.24 3.81 -9.96
CA GLY A 301 -5.89 3.35 -10.29
C GLY A 301 -5.01 3.02 -9.08
N VAL A 302 -5.12 3.81 -8.01
CA VAL A 302 -4.37 3.57 -6.76
C VAL A 302 -4.88 2.32 -6.06
N TYR A 303 -6.19 2.08 -6.06
CA TYR A 303 -6.77 0.87 -5.47
C TYR A 303 -6.49 -0.37 -6.28
N GLU A 304 -6.21 -0.25 -7.58
CA GLU A 304 -5.73 -1.34 -8.44
C GLU A 304 -4.23 -1.61 -8.25
N GLY A 305 -3.52 -0.78 -7.47
CA GLY A 305 -2.07 -0.85 -7.30
C GLY A 305 -1.28 -0.43 -8.55
N ARG A 306 -1.86 0.43 -9.41
CA ARG A 306 -1.17 0.89 -10.61
C ARG A 306 -0.01 1.82 -10.27
N THR A 307 1.17 1.47 -10.75
CA THR A 307 2.40 2.27 -10.69
C THR A 307 2.60 3.04 -11.99
N VAL A 308 2.91 4.33 -11.91
CA VAL A 308 3.28 5.11 -13.10
C VAL A 308 4.71 4.75 -13.46
N GLU A 309 4.91 4.12 -14.62
CA GLU A 309 6.22 3.61 -15.06
C GLU A 309 6.87 4.52 -16.10
N PHE A 310 6.10 5.37 -16.76
CA PHE A 310 6.64 6.33 -17.72
C PHE A 310 7.07 7.61 -17.02
N ASP A 311 8.38 7.90 -17.10
CA ASP A 311 8.97 9.15 -16.60
C ASP A 311 9.27 10.12 -17.76
N GLY A 312 8.61 11.28 -17.76
CA GLY A 312 8.79 12.31 -18.78
C GLY A 312 10.15 13.02 -18.72
N LEU A 313 10.75 13.19 -17.54
CA LEU A 313 12.08 13.79 -17.41
C LEU A 313 13.15 12.85 -17.93
N GLU A 314 13.14 11.57 -17.52
CA GLU A 314 14.11 10.61 -18.01
C GLU A 314 13.97 10.41 -19.52
N TYR A 315 12.72 10.36 -20.01
CA TYR A 315 12.45 10.33 -21.45
C TYR A 315 13.07 11.54 -22.18
N VAL A 316 12.99 12.75 -21.62
CA VAL A 316 13.68 13.91 -22.22
C VAL A 316 15.20 13.76 -22.12
N ALA A 317 15.72 13.36 -20.97
CA ALA A 317 17.16 13.19 -20.74
C ALA A 317 17.80 12.16 -21.69
N SER A 318 17.05 11.14 -22.10
CA SER A 318 17.46 10.14 -23.10
C SER A 318 17.58 10.67 -24.53
N HIS A 319 16.98 11.83 -24.82
CA HIS A 319 16.82 12.32 -26.18
C HIS A 319 17.33 13.77 -26.31
N PRO A 320 18.55 13.97 -26.85
CA PRO A 320 19.16 15.29 -27.00
C PRO A 320 18.31 16.34 -27.72
N ASP A 321 17.49 15.92 -28.68
CA ASP A 321 16.57 16.81 -29.38
C ASP A 321 15.41 17.27 -28.49
N LEU A 322 14.93 16.41 -27.59
CA LEU A 322 13.88 16.75 -26.63
C LEU A 322 14.40 17.63 -25.50
N ILE A 323 15.67 17.49 -25.07
CA ILE A 323 16.31 18.39 -24.10
C ILE A 323 16.20 19.85 -24.59
N GLY A 324 16.49 20.08 -25.87
CA GLY A 324 16.40 21.40 -26.48
C GLY A 324 14.95 21.88 -26.72
N ALA A 325 14.01 20.96 -26.95
CA ALA A 325 12.63 21.29 -27.29
C ALA A 325 11.75 21.53 -26.07
N PHE A 326 11.88 20.69 -25.04
CA PHE A 326 10.97 20.64 -23.89
C PHE A 326 11.66 21.01 -22.57
N GLY A 327 12.98 20.86 -22.46
CA GLY A 327 13.67 21.06 -21.20
C GLY A 327 13.10 20.12 -20.13
N THR A 328 12.69 20.66 -18.98
CA THR A 328 12.14 19.88 -17.86
C THR A 328 10.61 19.79 -17.87
N ASP A 329 9.95 20.08 -19.00
CA ASP A 329 8.50 20.01 -19.13
C ASP A 329 8.02 18.56 -19.33
N ARG A 330 7.67 17.92 -18.21
CA ARG A 330 7.16 16.54 -18.17
C ARG A 330 5.88 16.33 -18.97
N GLU A 331 4.97 17.28 -18.91
CA GLU A 331 3.67 17.15 -19.56
C GLU A 331 3.85 17.18 -21.08
N ALA A 332 4.69 18.08 -21.60
CA ALA A 332 5.07 18.10 -23.01
C ALA A 332 5.79 16.81 -23.44
N ALA A 333 6.67 16.27 -22.59
CA ALA A 333 7.39 15.02 -22.83
C ALA A 333 6.45 13.82 -22.95
N ALA A 334 5.51 13.66 -22.00
CA ALA A 334 4.52 12.60 -22.00
C ALA A 334 3.56 12.73 -23.20
N PHE A 335 3.13 13.95 -23.52
CA PHE A 335 2.33 14.21 -24.72
C PHE A 335 3.07 13.80 -26.01
N HIS A 336 4.35 14.16 -26.14
CA HIS A 336 5.18 13.76 -27.28
C HIS A 336 5.33 12.25 -27.38
N TYR A 337 5.57 11.56 -26.27
CA TYR A 337 5.70 10.10 -26.25
C TYR A 337 4.41 9.42 -26.75
N LEU A 338 3.25 9.88 -26.28
CA LEU A 338 1.93 9.38 -26.69
C LEU A 338 1.61 9.66 -28.16
N GLU A 339 1.98 10.82 -28.70
CA GLU A 339 1.67 11.18 -30.10
C GLU A 339 2.64 10.56 -31.11
N ALA A 340 3.93 10.51 -30.77
CA ALA A 340 4.99 10.20 -31.72
C ALA A 340 6.04 9.25 -31.15
N GLY A 341 6.58 9.53 -29.97
CA GLY A 341 7.75 8.83 -29.43
C GLY A 341 7.61 7.31 -29.40
N ARG A 342 6.44 6.79 -29.00
CA ARG A 342 6.14 5.36 -29.00
C ARG A 342 6.17 4.74 -30.40
N TRP A 343 5.64 5.44 -31.40
CA TRP A 343 5.61 5.01 -32.81
C TRP A 343 6.96 5.18 -33.52
N GLU A 344 7.77 6.12 -33.05
CA GLU A 344 9.16 6.30 -33.48
C GLU A 344 10.09 5.22 -32.89
N GLY A 345 9.63 4.46 -31.89
CA GLY A 345 10.44 3.47 -31.20
C GLY A 345 11.49 4.08 -30.28
N ARG A 346 11.25 5.30 -29.77
CA ARG A 346 12.12 5.97 -28.81
C ARG A 346 12.08 5.24 -27.46
N LEU A 347 13.27 5.01 -26.89
CA LEU A 347 13.46 4.30 -25.62
C LEU A 347 14.04 5.26 -24.58
N THR A 348 13.67 5.08 -23.31
CA THR A 348 14.29 5.79 -22.19
C THR A 348 15.50 4.98 -21.72
N ASN A 349 16.68 5.59 -21.75
CA ASN A 349 17.96 5.00 -21.36
C ASN A 349 18.73 5.84 -20.33
N PHE A 350 18.21 7.00 -19.97
CA PHE A 350 18.78 7.80 -18.90
C PHE A 350 18.31 7.20 -17.58
N ASP A 351 19.21 7.15 -16.61
CA ASP A 351 18.96 6.60 -15.27
C ASP A 351 19.62 7.55 -14.27
N ALA A 352 18.78 8.13 -13.41
CA ALA A 352 19.20 9.17 -12.47
C ALA A 352 20.19 8.66 -11.42
N ASP A 353 20.01 7.43 -10.96
CA ASP A 353 20.88 6.75 -10.00
C ASP A 353 22.28 6.51 -10.57
N ASN A 354 22.38 6.07 -11.82
CA ASN A 354 23.63 5.91 -12.55
C ASN A 354 24.32 7.27 -12.75
N TYR A 355 23.55 8.29 -13.09
CA TYR A 355 24.05 9.64 -13.22
C TYR A 355 24.61 10.18 -11.90
N MET A 356 23.90 10.01 -10.79
CA MET A 356 24.39 10.39 -9.46
C MET A 356 25.61 9.59 -9.03
N SER A 357 25.63 8.28 -9.31
CA SER A 357 26.76 7.39 -9.01
C SER A 357 28.02 7.79 -9.77
N ALA A 358 27.87 8.23 -11.01
CA ALA A 358 28.97 8.73 -11.84
C ALA A 358 29.43 10.15 -11.44
N ASN A 359 28.60 10.91 -10.71
CA ASN A 359 28.85 12.30 -10.32
C ASN A 359 28.65 12.49 -8.80
N PRO A 360 29.67 12.16 -7.97
CA PRO A 360 29.52 12.14 -6.51
C PRO A 360 29.14 13.48 -5.86
N ASP A 361 29.41 14.60 -6.53
CA ASP A 361 28.96 15.92 -6.10
C ASP A 361 27.43 16.05 -6.14
N LEU A 362 26.78 15.44 -7.13
CA LEU A 362 25.33 15.41 -7.25
C LEU A 362 24.70 14.45 -6.24
N ALA A 363 25.29 13.27 -6.04
CA ALA A 363 24.85 12.36 -4.98
C ALA A 363 24.87 13.04 -3.59
N ALA A 364 25.90 13.85 -3.31
CA ALA A 364 25.98 14.61 -2.06
C ALA A 364 24.99 15.78 -1.99
N ALA A 365 24.64 16.40 -3.12
CA ALA A 365 23.74 17.54 -3.19
C ALA A 365 22.25 17.15 -3.18
N PHE A 366 21.91 16.06 -3.85
CA PHE A 366 20.52 15.64 -4.10
C PHE A 366 20.09 14.46 -3.23
N GLY A 367 21.03 13.72 -2.63
CA GLY A 367 20.71 12.70 -1.64
C GLY A 367 19.85 11.54 -2.14
N GLY A 368 19.94 11.20 -3.44
CA GLY A 368 19.12 10.16 -4.08
C GLY A 368 17.81 10.68 -4.68
N ASP A 369 17.64 11.98 -4.82
CA ASP A 369 16.48 12.56 -5.54
C ASP A 369 16.69 12.47 -7.05
N ASP A 370 16.07 11.46 -7.67
CA ASP A 370 16.16 11.14 -9.09
C ASP A 370 15.66 12.28 -9.99
N ASP A 371 14.62 12.98 -9.55
CA ASP A 371 14.06 14.11 -10.28
C ASP A 371 15.03 15.28 -10.33
N LEU A 372 15.63 15.65 -9.20
CA LEU A 372 16.64 16.70 -9.15
C LEU A 372 17.87 16.33 -9.98
N ALA A 373 18.30 15.07 -9.94
CA ALA A 373 19.42 14.59 -10.74
C ALA A 373 19.12 14.66 -12.25
N THR A 374 17.93 14.23 -12.67
CA THR A 374 17.51 14.25 -14.08
C THR A 374 17.32 15.68 -14.59
N GLN A 375 16.67 16.55 -13.80
CA GLN A 375 16.57 17.99 -14.11
C GLN A 375 17.95 18.63 -14.24
N HIS A 376 18.88 18.29 -13.35
CA HIS A 376 20.25 18.78 -13.44
C HIS A 376 20.93 18.32 -14.74
N TYR A 377 20.76 17.07 -15.14
CA TYR A 377 21.31 16.59 -16.41
C TYR A 377 20.75 17.37 -17.60
N ILE A 378 19.42 17.49 -17.71
CA ILE A 378 18.75 18.20 -18.80
C ILE A 378 19.22 19.66 -18.90
N THR A 379 19.33 20.35 -17.75
CA THR A 379 19.60 21.79 -17.71
C THR A 379 21.09 22.13 -17.75
N ASN A 380 21.96 21.27 -17.21
CA ASN A 380 23.39 21.52 -17.09
C ASN A 380 24.23 20.33 -17.57
N GLY A 381 24.01 19.14 -17.01
CA GLY A 381 24.88 17.98 -17.19
C GLY A 381 25.12 17.56 -18.64
N PHE A 382 24.08 17.62 -19.47
CA PHE A 382 24.16 17.36 -20.91
C PHE A 382 25.09 18.35 -21.62
N PHE A 383 24.96 19.65 -21.32
CA PHE A 383 25.79 20.71 -21.90
C PHE A 383 27.21 20.73 -21.35
N GLU A 384 27.40 20.27 -20.11
CA GLU A 384 28.71 20.08 -19.48
C GLU A 384 29.44 18.82 -19.96
N GLY A 385 28.73 17.88 -20.60
CA GLY A 385 29.26 16.59 -21.00
C GLY A 385 29.54 15.66 -19.83
N ARG A 386 28.75 15.75 -18.75
CA ARG A 386 28.88 14.87 -17.58
C ARG A 386 28.54 13.42 -17.95
N SER A 387 29.28 12.49 -17.36
CA SER A 387 29.05 11.05 -17.53
C SER A 387 27.68 10.66 -16.98
N THR A 388 26.92 9.85 -17.71
CA THR A 388 25.63 9.28 -17.29
C THR A 388 25.77 7.91 -16.62
N GLY A 389 26.99 7.38 -16.49
CA GLY A 389 27.22 6.06 -15.90
C GLY A 389 26.98 4.88 -16.85
N GLU A 390 26.54 5.12 -18.09
CA GLU A 390 26.38 4.05 -19.11
C GLU A 390 27.74 3.43 -19.53
N LEU A 391 27.80 2.09 -19.60
CA LEU A 391 28.97 1.35 -20.08
C LEU A 391 29.15 1.51 -21.61
N THR A 392 30.00 2.45 -22.05
CA THR A 392 30.40 2.53 -23.46
C THR A 392 31.51 1.51 -23.76
N GLY A 393 31.15 0.32 -24.24
CA GLY A 393 32.11 -0.65 -24.81
C GLY A 393 32.55 -0.29 -26.24
N PRO A 394 33.76 -0.68 -26.69
CA PRO A 394 34.28 -0.32 -28.01
C PRO A 394 33.63 -1.14 -29.13
N SER A 395 33.23 -0.43 -30.19
CA SER A 395 32.65 -0.86 -31.48
C SER A 395 32.64 -2.36 -31.83
N MET A 396 31.47 -3.00 -31.74
CA MET A 396 31.05 -4.13 -32.58
C MET A 396 29.51 -4.13 -32.71
N GLY A 397 28.97 -3.75 -33.89
CA GLY A 397 27.66 -4.15 -34.46
C GLY A 397 26.34 -3.90 -33.71
N PRO A 398 25.27 -3.40 -34.37
CA PRO A 398 23.98 -3.11 -33.74
C PRO A 398 23.13 -4.38 -33.60
N ALA A 399 23.42 -5.19 -32.58
CA ALA A 399 22.50 -6.14 -31.96
C ALA A 399 23.26 -6.83 -30.83
N GLN A 400 22.65 -6.91 -29.65
CA GLN A 400 23.11 -7.65 -28.46
C GLN A 400 23.99 -6.86 -27.47
N PHE A 401 23.42 -5.77 -26.95
CA PHE A 401 23.25 -5.53 -25.51
C PHE A 401 21.90 -4.80 -25.42
N ARG A 402 20.88 -5.42 -24.81
CA ARG A 402 19.62 -4.74 -24.53
C ARG A 402 19.74 -4.23 -23.11
N ALA A 403 19.84 -2.91 -22.96
CA ALA A 403 19.57 -2.28 -21.68
C ALA A 403 18.09 -2.58 -21.35
N GLY A 404 17.86 -3.47 -20.39
CA GLY A 404 16.54 -3.86 -19.93
C GLY A 404 16.06 -2.88 -18.87
N ILE A 405 14.78 -2.52 -18.98
CA ILE A 405 13.99 -1.82 -17.96
C ILE A 405 13.93 -2.73 -16.71
N SER A 406 13.66 -2.20 -15.52
CA SER A 406 13.29 -3.04 -14.38
C SER A 406 11.95 -3.71 -14.68
N GLU A 407 11.91 -5.04 -14.82
CA GLU A 407 10.73 -5.82 -15.26
C GLU A 407 9.89 -6.37 -14.09
N GLY A 408 10.14 -5.89 -12.86
CA GLY A 408 9.43 -6.26 -11.64
C GLY A 408 10.34 -6.90 -10.59
N ALA A 409 9.77 -7.34 -9.46
CA ALA A 409 10.54 -7.88 -8.33
C ALA A 409 11.20 -9.25 -8.61
N THR A 410 10.68 -9.99 -9.60
CA THR A 410 11.13 -11.35 -9.94
C THR A 410 11.52 -11.52 -11.41
N ASP A 411 11.43 -10.47 -12.20
CA ASP A 411 11.73 -10.43 -13.64
C ASP A 411 12.72 -9.28 -13.81
N LEU A 412 13.99 -9.65 -14.06
CA LEU A 412 15.14 -8.82 -13.77
C LEU A 412 15.91 -8.49 -15.05
N PRO A 413 16.46 -7.27 -15.17
CA PRO A 413 17.23 -6.92 -16.34
C PRO A 413 18.55 -7.71 -16.40
N TYR A 414 18.98 -8.05 -17.62
CA TYR A 414 20.31 -8.60 -17.89
C TYR A 414 21.43 -7.53 -17.81
N ALA A 415 21.60 -6.91 -16.64
CA ALA A 415 22.50 -5.78 -16.43
C ALA A 415 23.23 -5.81 -15.07
N THR A 416 24.38 -5.14 -14.97
CA THR A 416 25.18 -5.08 -13.74
C THR A 416 24.53 -4.27 -12.62
N ASN A 417 23.57 -3.40 -12.96
CA ASN A 417 22.73 -2.68 -11.99
C ASN A 417 21.43 -3.43 -11.66
N SER A 418 21.28 -4.71 -12.05
CA SER A 418 20.10 -5.48 -11.69
C SER A 418 19.82 -5.42 -10.17
N PRO A 419 18.56 -5.17 -9.75
CA PRO A 419 18.19 -5.15 -8.34
C PRO A 419 18.32 -6.54 -7.70
N GLY A 420 18.38 -7.60 -8.50
CA GLY A 420 18.59 -8.96 -8.04
C GLY A 420 19.85 -9.10 -7.21
N TYR A 421 19.71 -9.65 -6.01
CA TYR A 421 20.81 -10.02 -5.12
C TYR A 421 20.54 -11.39 -4.51
N VAL A 422 21.58 -12.22 -4.41
CA VAL A 422 21.51 -13.49 -3.68
C VAL A 422 22.75 -13.64 -2.81
N GLY A 423 22.53 -13.65 -1.49
CA GLY A 423 23.57 -13.84 -0.50
C GLY A 423 24.00 -15.30 -0.36
N ILE A 424 25.16 -15.50 0.27
CA ILE A 424 25.64 -16.83 0.62
C ILE A 424 24.74 -17.44 1.71
N GLY A 425 24.09 -18.56 1.38
CA GLY A 425 23.12 -19.27 2.21
C GLY A 425 21.67 -18.91 1.91
N GLU A 426 21.42 -18.04 0.93
CA GLU A 426 20.08 -17.58 0.55
C GLU A 426 19.57 -18.27 -0.71
N ALA A 427 18.25 -18.21 -0.88
CA ALA A 427 17.52 -18.69 -2.05
C ALA A 427 16.60 -17.59 -2.56
N VAL A 428 16.57 -17.35 -3.87
CA VAL A 428 15.73 -16.31 -4.50
C VAL A 428 15.01 -16.89 -5.71
N VAL A 429 13.75 -16.50 -5.90
CA VAL A 429 12.92 -16.90 -7.04
C VAL A 429 12.99 -15.83 -8.13
N GLY A 430 13.16 -16.25 -9.38
CA GLY A 430 13.09 -15.41 -10.57
C GLY A 430 12.15 -15.99 -11.63
N THR A 431 11.90 -15.24 -12.69
CA THR A 431 10.99 -15.58 -13.80
C THR A 431 11.60 -15.16 -15.12
N ILE A 432 11.75 -16.10 -16.05
CA ILE A 432 12.00 -15.80 -17.47
C ILE A 432 10.65 -15.65 -18.15
N SER A 433 10.26 -14.40 -18.43
CA SER A 433 8.93 -13.99 -18.84
C SER A 433 8.69 -14.04 -20.35
N PHE A 434 9.75 -13.99 -21.17
CA PHE A 434 9.62 -14.08 -22.64
C PHE A 434 10.84 -14.73 -23.33
N PHE A 435 10.76 -14.89 -24.66
CA PHE A 435 11.85 -15.48 -25.44
C PHE A 435 13.06 -14.55 -25.48
N GLN A 436 14.25 -15.05 -25.11
CA GLN A 436 15.52 -14.31 -24.97
C GLN A 436 15.60 -13.38 -23.77
N ASP A 437 14.65 -13.49 -22.86
CA ASP A 437 14.78 -12.90 -21.54
C ASP A 437 15.88 -13.61 -20.74
N ALA A 438 16.62 -12.82 -19.97
CA ALA A 438 17.71 -13.25 -19.14
C ALA A 438 17.85 -12.31 -17.93
N ASP A 439 18.03 -12.91 -16.76
CA ASP A 439 18.13 -12.19 -15.49
C ASP A 439 19.57 -12.12 -15.03
N VAL A 440 19.94 -11.06 -14.30
CA VAL A 440 21.21 -10.98 -13.55
C VAL A 440 20.96 -10.80 -12.07
N PHE A 441 21.72 -11.50 -11.22
CA PHE A 441 21.78 -11.29 -9.78
C PHE A 441 23.20 -10.93 -9.35
N ARG A 442 23.32 -10.04 -8.38
CA ARG A 442 24.58 -9.72 -7.70
C ARG A 442 24.81 -10.67 -6.54
N THR A 443 26.07 -11.01 -6.29
CA THR A 443 26.48 -11.79 -5.11
C THR A 443 27.87 -11.38 -4.66
N GLU A 444 28.09 -11.27 -3.35
CA GLU A 444 29.39 -10.90 -2.77
C GLU A 444 30.24 -12.15 -2.51
N LEU A 445 31.31 -12.33 -3.28
CA LEU A 445 32.21 -13.47 -3.13
C LEU A 445 33.58 -13.07 -2.61
N THR A 446 34.21 -13.96 -1.85
CA THR A 446 35.55 -13.77 -1.28
C THR A 446 36.56 -14.66 -2.00
N ALA A 447 37.70 -14.07 -2.41
CA ALA A 447 38.79 -14.78 -3.06
C ALA A 447 39.24 -16.00 -2.24
N GLY A 448 39.31 -17.16 -2.89
CA GLY A 448 39.72 -18.43 -2.28
C GLY A 448 38.61 -19.19 -1.54
N GLU A 449 37.43 -18.62 -1.34
CA GLU A 449 36.28 -19.35 -0.75
C GLU A 449 35.51 -20.10 -1.85
N THR A 450 35.43 -21.43 -1.75
CA THR A 450 34.66 -22.21 -2.73
C THR A 450 33.17 -22.12 -2.44
N ILE A 451 32.39 -21.77 -3.45
CA ILE A 451 30.94 -21.71 -3.43
C ILE A 451 30.31 -22.71 -4.40
N THR A 452 29.03 -23.00 -4.18
CA THR A 452 28.16 -23.69 -5.13
C THR A 452 26.95 -22.81 -5.42
N ILE A 453 26.64 -22.60 -6.70
CA ILE A 453 25.46 -21.90 -7.19
C ILE A 453 24.55 -22.93 -7.87
N ALA A 454 23.35 -23.10 -7.36
CA ALA A 454 22.33 -23.97 -7.96
C ALA A 454 21.22 -23.10 -8.57
N ALA A 455 20.84 -23.37 -9.82
CA ALA A 455 19.67 -22.78 -10.45
C ALA A 455 18.68 -23.90 -10.81
N ARG A 456 17.53 -23.88 -10.14
CA ARG A 456 16.56 -24.97 -10.09
C ARG A 456 15.27 -24.60 -10.80
N GLY A 457 14.84 -25.46 -11.72
CA GLY A 457 13.60 -25.33 -12.47
C GLY A 457 12.64 -26.47 -12.16
N SER A 458 11.86 -26.86 -13.18
CA SER A 458 10.82 -27.90 -13.05
C SER A 458 11.38 -29.28 -12.71
N SER A 459 12.65 -29.57 -13.00
CA SER A 459 13.26 -30.89 -12.79
C SER A 459 13.43 -31.25 -11.31
N SER A 460 13.64 -30.25 -10.44
CA SER A 460 13.76 -30.43 -8.97
C SER A 460 12.67 -29.70 -8.18
N GLY A 461 11.62 -29.21 -8.85
CA GLY A 461 10.54 -28.45 -8.23
C GLY A 461 10.95 -27.07 -7.72
N GLY A 462 12.02 -26.47 -8.26
CA GLY A 462 12.46 -25.10 -7.95
C GLY A 462 11.74 -24.01 -8.77
N GLY A 463 10.85 -24.40 -9.68
CA GLY A 463 10.07 -23.48 -10.51
C GLY A 463 9.42 -24.19 -11.70
N THR A 464 8.90 -23.44 -12.67
CA THR A 464 8.27 -23.98 -13.89
C THR A 464 9.19 -23.98 -15.12
N LEU A 465 10.34 -23.31 -15.07
CA LEU A 465 11.29 -23.24 -16.18
C LEU A 465 11.90 -24.62 -16.47
N HIS A 466 11.93 -25.02 -17.74
CA HIS A 466 12.21 -26.41 -18.12
C HIS A 466 13.70 -26.73 -18.33
N ASP A 467 14.50 -25.81 -18.88
CA ASP A 467 15.92 -26.01 -19.21
C ASP A 467 16.65 -24.69 -18.94
N ILE A 468 17.39 -24.65 -17.82
CA ILE A 468 18.00 -23.43 -17.26
C ILE A 468 19.46 -23.34 -17.67
N ARG A 469 19.92 -22.14 -18.01
CA ARG A 469 21.35 -21.87 -18.21
C ARG A 469 21.85 -20.84 -17.21
N LEU A 470 23.01 -21.13 -16.61
CA LEU A 470 23.66 -20.30 -15.62
C LEU A 470 25.00 -19.79 -16.16
N PHE A 471 25.27 -18.51 -15.94
CA PHE A 471 26.53 -17.84 -16.24
C PHE A 471 27.04 -17.11 -15.00
N LEU A 472 28.36 -17.06 -14.81
CA LEU A 472 28.98 -16.33 -13.71
C LEU A 472 30.03 -15.37 -14.27
N PHE A 473 29.97 -14.11 -13.85
CA PHE A 473 30.91 -13.06 -14.22
C PHE A 473 31.65 -12.54 -12.99
N ASP A 474 32.93 -12.22 -13.15
CA ASP A 474 33.76 -11.58 -12.13
C ASP A 474 33.43 -10.08 -11.97
N PRO A 475 34.02 -9.36 -10.98
CA PRO A 475 33.77 -7.94 -10.79
C PRO A 475 34.14 -7.05 -11.99
N ASP A 476 35.02 -7.54 -12.87
CA ASP A 476 35.43 -6.86 -14.11
C ASP A 476 34.57 -7.28 -15.32
N ILE A 477 33.48 -8.03 -15.08
CA ILE A 477 32.49 -8.51 -16.07
C ILE A 477 33.08 -9.52 -17.05
N ASN A 478 34.18 -10.18 -16.71
CA ASN A 478 34.64 -11.33 -17.47
C ASN A 478 33.83 -12.56 -17.06
N GLN A 479 33.32 -13.31 -18.03
CA GLN A 479 32.67 -14.57 -17.74
C GLN A 479 33.71 -15.57 -17.19
N VAL A 480 33.51 -16.00 -15.95
CA VAL A 480 34.39 -16.91 -15.20
C VAL A 480 33.80 -18.30 -15.00
N GLY A 481 32.51 -18.48 -15.29
CA GLY A 481 31.86 -19.79 -15.20
C GLY A 481 30.55 -19.87 -15.99
N SER A 482 30.11 -21.09 -16.26
CA SER A 482 28.77 -21.40 -16.77
C SER A 482 28.43 -22.86 -16.52
N ASP A 483 27.15 -23.15 -16.32
CA ASP A 483 26.62 -24.52 -16.27
C ASP A 483 25.19 -24.58 -16.84
N TYR A 484 24.76 -25.75 -17.33
CA TYR A 484 23.49 -25.90 -18.04
C TYR A 484 22.65 -27.11 -17.60
N ASP A 485 23.26 -28.18 -17.08
CA ASP A 485 22.56 -29.44 -16.80
C ASP A 485 23.27 -30.32 -15.74
N SER A 486 24.21 -29.76 -14.96
CA SER A 486 24.92 -30.53 -13.94
C SER A 486 24.13 -30.73 -12.64
N GLY A 487 22.93 -30.14 -12.52
CA GLY A 487 21.99 -30.31 -11.41
C GLY A 487 21.07 -31.55 -11.55
N GLN A 488 19.93 -31.56 -10.86
CA GLN A 488 18.92 -32.61 -11.08
C GLN A 488 18.18 -32.37 -12.39
N GLY A 489 18.19 -33.36 -13.29
CA GLY A 489 17.49 -33.25 -14.58
C GLY A 489 18.15 -32.20 -15.49
N LEU A 490 17.45 -31.11 -15.78
CA LEU A 490 17.92 -29.98 -16.61
C LEU A 490 18.18 -28.71 -15.78
N ASP A 491 18.41 -28.87 -14.49
CA ASP A 491 18.84 -27.78 -13.60
C ASP A 491 20.35 -27.53 -13.74
N ALA A 492 20.81 -26.31 -13.49
CA ALA A 492 22.22 -25.94 -13.54
C ALA A 492 22.86 -25.92 -12.15
N LEU A 493 24.10 -26.40 -12.02
CA LEU A 493 24.87 -26.43 -10.77
C LEU A 493 26.34 -26.08 -11.03
N LEU A 494 26.77 -24.90 -10.59
CA LEU A 494 28.13 -24.40 -10.77
C LEU A 494 28.89 -24.37 -9.44
N VAL A 495 30.05 -25.03 -9.38
CA VAL A 495 31.00 -24.92 -8.25
C VAL A 495 32.15 -24.01 -8.67
N TYR A 496 32.42 -22.96 -7.90
CA TYR A 496 33.41 -21.94 -8.26
C TYR A 496 34.24 -21.49 -7.05
N THR A 497 35.53 -21.19 -7.30
CA THR A 497 36.45 -20.59 -6.32
C THR A 497 36.93 -19.26 -6.87
N PRO A 498 36.48 -18.10 -6.35
CA PRO A 498 36.88 -16.79 -6.84
C PRO A 498 38.38 -16.54 -6.70
N THR A 499 38.97 -15.91 -7.71
CA THR A 499 40.37 -15.45 -7.68
C THR A 499 40.49 -14.02 -7.15
N THR A 500 39.42 -13.24 -7.18
CA THR A 500 39.28 -11.88 -6.65
C THR A 500 38.07 -11.82 -5.71
N SER A 501 38.14 -10.96 -4.68
CA SER A 501 36.98 -10.66 -3.84
C SER A 501 36.19 -9.51 -4.43
N GLY A 502 34.87 -9.52 -4.26
CA GLY A 502 33.98 -8.44 -4.65
C GLY A 502 32.69 -8.95 -5.28
N THR A 503 31.89 -8.01 -5.81
CA THR A 503 30.61 -8.29 -6.45
C THR A 503 30.80 -9.10 -7.71
N HIS A 504 30.26 -10.31 -7.74
CA HIS A 504 30.12 -11.16 -8.92
C HIS A 504 28.68 -11.12 -9.42
N TYR A 505 28.49 -11.48 -10.68
CA TYR A 505 27.18 -11.44 -11.34
C TYR A 505 26.77 -12.83 -11.82
N ILE A 506 25.58 -13.27 -11.42
CA ILE A 506 24.98 -14.55 -11.81
C ILE A 506 23.94 -14.26 -12.89
N GLY A 507 24.18 -14.69 -14.11
CA GLY A 507 23.21 -14.60 -15.20
C GLY A 507 22.38 -15.87 -15.33
N ILE A 508 21.06 -15.76 -15.45
CA ILE A 508 20.14 -16.88 -15.72
C ILE A 508 19.39 -16.63 -17.01
N ASP A 509 19.24 -17.66 -17.85
CA ASP A 509 18.28 -17.63 -18.95
C ASP A 509 17.60 -18.99 -19.16
N GLY A 510 16.52 -18.99 -19.94
CA GLY A 510 15.89 -20.20 -20.47
C GLY A 510 16.54 -20.63 -21.79
N LYS A 511 16.89 -21.92 -21.93
CA LYS A 511 17.45 -22.42 -23.19
C LYS A 511 16.40 -22.40 -24.30
N LEU A 512 16.78 -21.90 -25.48
CA LEU A 512 15.92 -21.78 -26.66
C LEU A 512 14.66 -20.95 -26.35
N ILE A 513 13.51 -21.61 -26.23
CA ILE A 513 12.18 -20.97 -26.12
C ILE A 513 11.54 -21.17 -24.75
N TYR A 514 12.23 -21.83 -23.81
CA TYR A 514 11.64 -22.14 -22.51
C TYR A 514 11.57 -20.89 -21.64
N GLN A 515 10.43 -20.72 -20.98
CA GLN A 515 10.07 -19.62 -20.08
C GLN A 515 9.49 -20.23 -18.80
N GLY A 516 9.42 -19.44 -17.73
CA GLY A 516 8.85 -19.86 -16.45
C GLY A 516 9.70 -19.44 -15.26
N THR A 517 9.25 -19.84 -14.08
CA THR A 517 9.90 -19.49 -12.82
C THR A 517 11.08 -20.42 -12.51
N TYR A 518 12.03 -19.94 -11.75
CA TYR A 518 13.18 -20.72 -11.26
C TYR A 518 13.62 -20.22 -9.88
N THR A 519 14.47 -20.99 -9.19
CA THR A 519 15.07 -20.61 -7.90
C THR A 519 16.59 -20.67 -7.99
N ILE A 520 17.29 -19.62 -7.56
CA ILE A 520 18.76 -19.59 -7.39
C ILE A 520 19.10 -19.78 -5.92
N GLU A 521 20.07 -20.63 -5.63
CA GLU A 521 20.63 -20.84 -4.29
C GLU A 521 22.15 -20.71 -4.34
N VAL A 522 22.75 -19.96 -3.41
CA VAL A 522 24.22 -19.88 -3.27
C VAL A 522 24.65 -20.43 -1.92
N SER A 523 25.64 -21.33 -1.87
CA SER A 523 26.09 -21.98 -0.62
C SER A 523 27.61 -22.12 -0.53
N ARG A 524 28.16 -22.25 0.69
CA ARG A 524 29.60 -22.50 0.92
C ARG A 524 29.93 -23.98 0.80
N GLY A 525 31.05 -24.29 0.13
CA GLY A 525 31.69 -25.62 0.14
C GLY A 525 31.38 -26.53 -1.04
N ALA A 526 32.17 -27.60 -1.17
CA ALA A 526 32.06 -28.59 -2.24
C ALA A 526 31.05 -29.71 -1.89
N SER A 527 30.11 -29.93 -2.81
CA SER A 527 29.17 -31.06 -2.92
C SER A 527 28.50 -31.52 -1.61
N ALA A 528 27.35 -30.93 -1.30
CA ALA A 528 26.39 -31.57 -0.40
C ALA A 528 25.64 -32.67 -1.18
N VAL A 529 25.98 -33.91 -0.83
CA VAL A 529 25.23 -35.12 -1.15
C VAL A 529 23.77 -34.95 -0.73
N LEU A 530 22.84 -35.23 -1.63
CA LEU A 530 21.41 -35.44 -1.34
C LEU A 530 21.24 -36.52 -0.27
N THR A 531 20.89 -36.12 0.95
CA THR A 531 20.30 -37.00 1.95
C THR A 531 19.24 -36.26 2.73
N GLY A 532 17.98 -36.71 2.61
CA GLY A 532 16.95 -36.46 3.63
C GLY A 532 15.65 -35.86 3.12
N LEU A 533 14.91 -36.56 2.25
CA LEU A 533 13.46 -36.44 2.27
C LEU A 533 12.96 -37.28 3.44
N THR A 534 12.48 -36.61 4.49
CA THR A 534 11.46 -37.18 5.36
C THR A 534 10.36 -36.14 5.50
N GLU A 535 9.17 -36.52 5.02
CA GLU A 535 7.90 -35.88 5.31
C GLU A 535 7.83 -35.50 6.79
N GLU A 536 7.69 -34.22 7.08
CA GLU A 536 7.16 -33.80 8.37
C GLU A 536 5.65 -33.58 8.19
N THR A 537 4.91 -34.55 8.72
CA THR A 537 3.48 -34.45 8.95
C THR A 537 3.26 -33.42 10.04
N VAL A 538 2.52 -32.35 9.73
CA VAL A 538 2.12 -31.34 10.73
C VAL A 538 1.20 -32.02 11.75
N PRO A 539 1.53 -32.03 13.06
CA PRO A 539 0.62 -32.54 14.07
C PRO A 539 -0.54 -31.54 14.25
N VAL A 540 -1.75 -32.04 14.05
CA VAL A 540 -2.97 -31.47 14.61
C VAL A 540 -2.99 -31.86 16.07
N ASP A 541 -2.81 -30.90 16.99
CA ASP A 541 -3.54 -30.83 18.27
C ASP A 541 -2.97 -29.73 19.19
N ALA A 542 -3.86 -28.79 19.54
CA ALA A 542 -4.19 -28.33 20.90
C ALA A 542 -4.49 -26.82 20.89
N VAL A 543 -5.71 -26.46 20.47
CA VAL A 543 -6.34 -25.22 20.94
C VAL A 543 -6.57 -25.43 22.43
N GLU A 544 -5.69 -24.88 23.27
CA GLU A 544 -5.93 -24.84 24.71
C GLU A 544 -7.22 -24.06 24.99
N ASP A 545 -8.08 -24.72 25.74
CA ASP A 545 -9.38 -24.26 26.25
C ASP A 545 -9.17 -23.00 27.11
N ALA A 546 -9.29 -21.82 26.50
CA ALA A 546 -9.21 -20.55 27.22
C ALA A 546 -10.49 -20.35 28.06
N PRO A 547 -10.38 -19.91 29.34
CA PRO A 547 -11.47 -19.92 30.29
C PRO A 547 -12.65 -19.03 29.83
N SER A 548 -13.86 -19.45 30.20
CA SER A 548 -15.09 -18.67 30.06
C SER A 548 -14.91 -17.22 30.56
N PRO A 549 -15.59 -16.23 29.95
CA PRO A 549 -15.44 -14.82 30.30
C PRO A 549 -15.66 -14.61 31.81
N THR A 550 -14.63 -14.09 32.48
CA THR A 550 -14.68 -13.68 33.89
C THR A 550 -15.12 -12.22 34.01
N SER A 551 -15.61 -11.83 35.19
CA SER A 551 -16.24 -10.54 35.53
C SER A 551 -15.42 -9.25 35.34
N ASP A 552 -14.32 -9.29 34.58
CA ASP A 552 -13.46 -8.16 34.27
C ASP A 552 -13.79 -7.52 32.89
N ASP A 553 -14.84 -8.01 32.22
CA ASP A 553 -15.36 -7.42 30.98
C ASP A 553 -16.01 -6.07 31.25
N VAL A 554 -15.47 -4.99 30.65
CA VAL A 554 -16.18 -3.71 30.59
C VAL A 554 -17.33 -3.88 29.61
N GLN A 555 -18.54 -4.02 30.15
CA GLN A 555 -19.78 -3.94 29.41
C GLN A 555 -19.95 -2.49 28.94
N LEU A 556 -19.52 -2.20 27.71
CA LEU A 556 -19.81 -0.92 27.06
C LEU A 556 -21.31 -0.96 26.72
N THR A 557 -22.09 -0.06 27.34
CA THR A 557 -23.54 0.00 27.12
C THR A 557 -23.85 0.84 25.87
N THR A 558 -24.76 0.28 25.06
CA THR A 558 -25.50 0.83 23.91
C THR A 558 -24.73 1.17 22.63
N LEU A 559 -24.82 0.29 21.62
CA LEU A 559 -25.01 0.71 20.22
C LEU A 559 -26.51 0.95 20.05
N GLY A 560 -26.92 2.21 19.91
CA GLY A 560 -28.34 2.53 19.70
C GLY A 560 -28.57 2.95 18.26
N PRO A 561 -29.28 2.16 17.44
CA PRO A 561 -30.06 2.66 16.32
C PRO A 561 -31.48 2.93 16.84
N GLU A 562 -31.75 4.07 17.45
CA GLU A 562 -33.15 4.44 17.74
C GLU A 562 -33.44 5.85 17.22
N PRO A 563 -34.41 5.98 16.29
CA PRO A 563 -34.89 7.27 15.82
C PRO A 563 -35.54 8.02 16.98
N LEU A 564 -35.52 9.34 16.92
CA LEU A 564 -36.28 10.23 17.79
C LEU A 564 -37.74 9.74 17.97
N TYR A 565 -38.06 9.05 19.06
CA TYR A 565 -39.40 9.03 19.65
C TYR A 565 -39.32 8.93 21.17
N THR A 566 -39.40 10.10 21.79
CA THR A 566 -40.17 10.41 23.00
C THR A 566 -40.15 9.42 24.17
N ASP A 567 -39.75 9.98 25.32
CA ASP A 567 -40.53 10.01 26.57
C ASP A 567 -40.11 9.09 27.76
N TRP A 568 -39.76 9.80 28.85
CA TRP A 568 -39.76 9.49 30.31
C TRP A 568 -38.59 8.79 31.05
N ILE A 569 -37.90 9.61 31.88
CA ILE A 569 -37.75 9.54 33.38
C ILE A 569 -37.04 8.28 33.96
N VAL A 570 -36.00 8.33 34.83
CA VAL A 570 -35.51 9.28 35.86
C VAL A 570 -34.00 9.45 35.74
#